data_AF-A0A0C3EWR9-F1
#
_entry.id   AF-A0A0C3EWR9-F1
#
_cell.length_a   1.000
_cell.length_b   1.000
_cell.length_c   1.000
_cell.angle_alpha   90.00
_cell.angle_beta   90.00
_cell.angle_gamma   90.00
#
_symmetry.space_group_name_H-M   'P 1'
#
loop_
_entity.id
_entity.type
_entity.pdbx_description
1 polymer ?
#
loop_
_entity_poly.entity_id
_entity_poly.type
_entity_poly.pdbx_seq_one_letter_code
_entity_poly.pdbx_strand_id
1 'polypeptide(L)'
;IDSPEPEPAENQHQSKRARIEEVEDEETYPRYVKEFPTRAEELGDGKTAFEEIFEEQRAKGESPWAPFADKDEWELARWLVKNVNQRATEEFLKMPGTRNRFKPSFTSYHTSQKKINKLHTGAQWECKIIKTTGDLRDEDGELLGEENELWVRDPVECIRELMGN
;
A
#
# COMPACT_ATOMS: atom_id res chain seq x y z
N ILE A 1 -24.97 -72.15 21.53
CA ILE A 1 -25.85 -71.16 22.17
C ILE A 1 -24.93 -70.28 23.02
N ASP A 2 -24.60 -69.06 22.61
CA ASP A 2 -25.35 -68.20 21.68
C ASP A 2 -24.49 -67.40 20.68
N SER A 3 -25.15 -66.80 19.69
CA SER A 3 -24.62 -65.88 18.66
C SER A 3 -25.83 -65.27 17.91
N PRO A 4 -25.79 -64.02 17.38
CA PRO A 4 -24.62 -63.29 16.86
C PRO A 4 -24.30 -62.04 17.74
N GLU A 5 -24.04 -60.78 17.36
CA GLU A 5 -24.07 -60.04 16.08
C GLU A 5 -23.00 -58.90 16.04
N PRO A 6 -23.13 -57.68 15.43
CA PRO A 6 -22.10 -57.23 14.48
C PRO A 6 -21.21 -56.04 14.92
N GLU A 7 -20.18 -55.78 14.11
CA GLU A 7 -19.26 -54.65 14.22
C GLU A 7 -19.87 -53.29 13.78
N PRO A 8 -19.36 -52.16 14.30
CA PRO A 8 -19.44 -50.87 13.64
C PRO A 8 -18.24 -50.69 12.69
N ALA A 9 -18.47 -50.67 11.38
CA ALA A 9 -17.41 -50.44 10.39
C ALA A 9 -16.78 -49.04 10.56
N GLU A 10 -15.44 -48.97 10.65
CA GLU A 10 -14.71 -47.70 10.70
C GLU A 10 -14.82 -46.97 9.34
N ASN A 11 -15.71 -45.98 9.31
CA ASN A 11 -16.08 -45.25 8.10
C ASN A 11 -14.95 -44.28 7.70
N GLN A 12 -14.03 -44.75 6.86
CA GLN A 12 -12.88 -43.99 6.35
C GLN A 12 -13.31 -42.83 5.44
N HIS A 13 -13.77 -41.74 6.05
CA HIS A 13 -14.01 -40.47 5.38
C HIS A 13 -12.68 -39.84 4.94
N GLN A 14 -12.18 -40.24 3.76
CA GLN A 14 -11.12 -39.51 3.06
C GLN A 14 -11.57 -38.05 2.87
N SER A 15 -10.96 -37.14 3.63
CA SER A 15 -11.34 -35.72 3.59
C SER A 15 -10.88 -35.12 2.28
N LYS A 16 -11.80 -34.57 1.48
CA LYS A 16 -11.50 -33.84 0.23
C LYS A 16 -10.95 -32.43 0.47
N ARG A 17 -10.20 -32.23 1.56
CA ARG A 17 -9.51 -30.98 1.86
C ARG A 17 -8.10 -31.05 1.28
N ALA A 18 -7.68 -29.97 0.61
CA ALA A 18 -6.28 -29.78 0.29
C ALA A 18 -5.47 -29.85 1.59
N ARG A 19 -4.43 -30.68 1.60
CA ARG A 19 -3.48 -30.80 2.71
C ARG A 19 -2.21 -30.09 2.27
N ILE A 20 -1.87 -29.01 2.95
CA ILE A 20 -0.56 -28.37 2.80
C ILE A 20 0.41 -29.25 3.59
N GLU A 21 1.43 -29.75 2.91
CA GLU A 21 2.64 -30.25 3.58
C GLU A 21 3.57 -29.05 3.75
N GLU A 22 3.90 -28.73 4.99
CA GLU A 22 4.95 -27.76 5.30
C GLU A 22 6.29 -28.44 5.00
N VAL A 23 6.85 -28.13 3.83
CA VAL A 23 8.25 -28.45 3.51
C VAL A 23 9.11 -27.51 4.33
N GLU A 24 10.16 -28.03 4.98
CA GLU A 24 11.16 -27.17 5.62
C GLU A 24 11.98 -26.47 4.52
N ASP A 25 11.77 -25.16 4.36
CA ASP A 25 12.57 -24.29 3.50
C ASP A 25 14.00 -24.14 4.07
N GLU A 26 14.84 -25.18 3.94
CA GLU A 26 16.23 -25.19 4.45
C GLU A 26 17.19 -24.30 3.60
N GLU A 27 16.67 -23.45 2.71
CA GLU A 27 17.47 -22.44 2.02
C GLU A 27 17.71 -21.20 2.90
N THR A 28 18.58 -21.37 3.91
CA THR A 28 19.19 -20.23 4.60
C THR A 28 20.14 -19.51 3.65
N TYR A 29 19.58 -18.64 2.80
CA TYR A 29 20.35 -17.84 1.85
C TYR A 29 21.44 -17.04 2.59
N PRO A 30 22.72 -17.14 2.19
CA PRO A 30 23.81 -16.42 2.84
C PRO A 30 23.63 -14.92 2.60
N ARG A 31 23.09 -14.22 3.61
CA ARG A 31 22.91 -12.76 3.57
C ARG A 31 24.27 -12.12 3.33
N TYR A 32 24.42 -11.43 2.20
CA TYR A 32 25.64 -10.68 1.91
C TYR A 32 25.77 -9.51 2.87
N VAL A 33 26.56 -9.70 3.93
CA VAL A 33 26.94 -8.67 4.89
C VAL A 33 28.39 -8.31 4.65
N LYS A 34 28.64 -7.04 4.32
CA LYS A 34 29.98 -6.47 4.24
C LYS A 34 30.15 -5.47 5.37
N GLU A 35 30.95 -5.83 6.37
CA GLU A 35 31.32 -4.91 7.43
C GLU A 35 32.13 -3.75 6.85
N PHE A 36 31.74 -2.51 7.20
CA PHE A 36 32.54 -1.33 6.92
C PHE A 36 33.58 -1.18 8.03
N PRO A 37 34.88 -1.00 7.71
CA PRO A 37 35.97 -1.06 8.69
C PRO A 37 36.05 0.16 9.63
N THR A 38 35.21 1.17 9.40
CA THR A 38 35.14 2.41 10.18
C THR A 38 33.68 2.71 10.55
N ARG A 39 33.48 3.29 11.73
CA ARG A 39 32.20 3.92 12.09
C ARG A 39 31.93 5.07 11.11
N ALA A 40 30.68 5.27 10.72
CA ALA A 40 30.27 6.49 10.00
C ALA A 40 30.48 7.72 10.89
N GLU A 41 30.99 8.81 10.31
CA GLU A 41 31.12 10.11 10.98
C GLU A 41 29.82 10.91 10.82
N GLU A 42 29.36 11.55 11.89
CA GLU A 42 28.17 12.40 11.86
C GLU A 42 28.54 13.75 11.22
N LEU A 43 28.08 13.98 9.98
CA LEU A 43 28.41 15.18 9.20
C LEU A 43 27.57 16.43 9.59
N GLY A 44 26.56 16.25 10.46
CA GLY A 44 25.64 17.29 10.93
C GLY A 44 24.17 16.98 10.63
N ASP A 45 23.27 17.84 11.11
CA ASP A 45 21.83 17.76 10.85
C ASP A 45 21.47 18.31 9.46
N GLY A 46 20.74 17.52 8.66
CA GLY A 46 20.12 17.96 7.41
C GLY A 46 18.66 18.38 7.61
N LYS A 47 18.18 19.34 6.82
CA LYS A 47 16.74 19.65 6.77
C LYS A 47 16.02 18.66 5.87
N THR A 48 14.98 18.01 6.40
CA THR A 48 14.11 17.14 5.60
C THR A 48 13.14 17.95 4.75
N ALA A 49 12.70 17.39 3.62
CA ALA A 49 11.67 18.01 2.78
C ALA A 49 10.36 18.30 3.54
N PHE A 50 10.04 17.49 4.56
CA PHE A 50 8.88 17.69 5.43
C PHE A 50 9.01 18.94 6.31
N GLU A 51 10.21 19.30 6.75
CA GLU A 51 10.46 20.52 7.52
C GLU A 51 10.39 21.76 6.62
N GLU A 52 10.94 21.70 5.40
CA GLU A 52 10.81 22.78 4.41
C GLU A 52 9.33 23.04 4.06
N ILE A 53 8.56 21.98 3.80
CA ILE A 53 7.10 22.03 3.59
C ILE A 53 6.39 22.72 4.78
N PHE A 54 6.77 22.37 6.02
CA PHE A 54 6.13 22.90 7.22
C PHE A 54 6.54 24.35 7.53
N GLU A 55 7.78 24.73 7.23
CA GLU A 55 8.25 26.12 7.25
C GLU A 55 7.54 26.96 6.19
N GLU A 56 7.37 26.45 4.96
CA GLU A 56 6.60 27.14 3.91
C GLU A 56 5.13 27.33 4.30
N GLN A 57 4.46 26.29 4.83
CA GLN A 57 3.08 26.41 5.32
C GLN A 57 2.98 27.46 6.43
N ARG A 58 3.90 27.42 7.41
CA ARG A 58 3.96 28.41 8.50
C ARG A 58 4.20 29.83 7.98
N ALA A 59 5.10 30.02 7.01
CA ALA A 59 5.40 31.30 6.40
C ALA A 59 4.21 31.88 5.61
N LYS A 60 3.39 31.02 5.00
CA LYS A 60 2.12 31.38 4.33
C LYS A 60 0.97 31.62 5.31
N GLY A 61 1.16 31.32 6.61
CA GLY A 61 0.09 31.35 7.62
C GLY A 61 -0.93 30.23 7.49
N GLU A 62 -0.59 29.13 6.81
CA GLU A 62 -1.47 27.99 6.56
C GLU A 62 -1.55 27.05 7.78
N SER A 63 -2.66 26.31 7.87
CA SER A 63 -2.85 25.25 8.86
C SER A 63 -1.86 24.09 8.60
N PRO A 64 -1.37 23.37 9.64
CA PRO A 64 -0.64 22.11 9.45
C PRO A 64 -1.44 21.04 8.68
N TRP A 65 -2.76 21.20 8.61
CA TRP A 65 -3.67 20.34 7.84
C TRP A 65 -3.97 20.87 6.43
N ALA A 66 -3.32 21.96 6.00
CA ALA A 66 -3.50 22.53 4.67
C ALA A 66 -3.24 21.49 3.58
N PRO A 67 -4.09 21.43 2.53
CA PRO A 67 -5.09 22.42 2.15
C PRO A 67 -6.46 22.24 2.83
N PHE A 68 -6.62 21.35 3.80
CA PHE A 68 -7.85 21.16 4.57
C PHE A 68 -7.98 22.20 5.70
N ALA A 69 -9.19 22.40 6.21
CA ALA A 69 -9.45 23.34 7.30
C ALA A 69 -8.80 22.88 8.62
N ASP A 70 -8.96 21.60 8.94
CA ASP A 70 -8.57 20.99 10.21
C ASP A 70 -8.28 19.48 10.03
N LYS A 71 -7.94 18.83 11.15
CA LYS A 71 -7.64 17.40 11.24
C LYS A 71 -8.82 16.52 10.89
N ASP A 72 -10.05 16.90 11.26
CA ASP A 72 -11.24 16.07 11.11
C ASP A 72 -11.69 16.06 9.64
N GLU A 73 -11.54 17.19 8.94
CA GLU A 73 -11.69 17.27 7.49
C GLU A 73 -10.61 16.45 6.75
N TRP A 74 -9.35 16.49 7.20
CA TRP A 74 -8.27 15.66 6.62
C TRP A 74 -8.53 14.16 6.83
N GLU A 75 -9.00 13.75 8.02
CA GLU A 75 -9.37 12.35 8.30
C GLU A 75 -10.56 11.90 7.47
N LEU A 76 -11.58 12.75 7.27
CA LEU A 76 -12.68 12.47 6.35
C LEU A 76 -12.19 12.29 4.91
N ALA A 77 -11.34 13.20 4.41
CA ALA A 77 -10.80 13.10 3.05
C ALA A 77 -9.98 11.80 2.86
N ARG A 78 -9.11 11.48 3.83
CA ARG A 78 -8.32 10.24 3.88
C ARG A 78 -9.20 8.99 3.94
N TRP A 79 -10.32 9.03 4.67
CA TRP A 79 -11.26 7.91 4.74
C TRP A 79 -12.04 7.73 3.42
N LEU A 80 -12.55 8.81 2.83
CA LEU A 80 -13.27 8.78 1.55
C LEU A 80 -12.40 8.16 0.44
N VAL A 81 -11.17 8.66 0.26
CA VAL A 81 -10.22 8.16 -0.76
C VAL A 81 -9.93 6.66 -0.61
N LYS A 82 -9.87 6.14 0.62
CA LYS A 82 -9.54 4.73 0.88
C LYS A 82 -10.72 3.77 0.80
N ASN A 83 -11.95 4.23 1.03
CA ASN A 83 -13.10 3.34 1.27
C ASN A 83 -14.29 3.60 0.33
N VAL A 84 -14.32 4.70 -0.41
CA VAL A 84 -15.52 5.19 -1.10
C VAL A 84 -15.22 5.57 -2.55
N ASN A 85 -15.95 4.99 -3.49
CA ASN A 85 -15.81 5.32 -4.90
C ASN A 85 -16.27 6.77 -5.21
N GLN A 86 -15.93 7.25 -6.42
CA GLN A 86 -16.26 8.60 -6.89
C GLN A 86 -17.75 8.96 -6.75
N ARG A 87 -18.66 8.04 -7.11
CA ARG A 87 -20.11 8.31 -7.14
C ARG A 87 -20.68 8.40 -5.72
N ALA A 88 -20.33 7.45 -4.85
CA ALA A 88 -20.73 7.46 -3.45
C ALA A 88 -20.12 8.66 -2.67
N THR A 89 -18.92 9.10 -3.03
CA THR A 89 -18.32 10.33 -2.48
C THR A 89 -19.09 11.58 -2.91
N GLU A 90 -19.45 11.68 -4.19
CA GLU A 90 -20.25 12.79 -4.72
C GLU A 90 -21.69 12.82 -4.14
N GLU A 91 -22.30 11.65 -3.90
CA GLU A 91 -23.58 11.50 -3.20
C GLU A 91 -23.46 11.92 -1.72
N PHE A 92 -22.44 11.43 -1.00
CA PHE A 92 -22.18 11.77 0.40
C PHE A 92 -21.95 13.28 0.61
N LEU A 93 -21.19 13.93 -0.27
CA LEU A 93 -20.93 15.36 -0.23
C LEU A 93 -22.13 16.22 -0.70
N LYS A 94 -23.14 15.60 -1.31
CA LYS A 94 -24.44 16.23 -1.63
C LYS A 94 -25.47 16.12 -0.51
N MET A 95 -25.33 15.18 0.42
CA MET A 95 -26.30 14.99 1.50
C MET A 95 -26.47 16.25 2.37
N PRO A 96 -27.71 16.67 2.69
CA PRO A 96 -27.96 17.85 3.54
C PRO A 96 -27.34 17.75 4.94
N GLY A 97 -27.21 16.53 5.50
CA GLY A 97 -26.52 16.31 6.77
C GLY A 97 -25.05 16.75 6.72
N THR A 98 -24.30 16.22 5.75
CA THR A 98 -22.90 16.58 5.48
C THR A 98 -22.76 18.08 5.22
N ARG A 99 -23.56 18.63 4.30
CA ARG A 99 -23.48 20.04 3.89
C ARG A 99 -23.84 21.03 4.98
N ASN A 100 -24.86 20.75 5.80
CA ASN A 100 -25.38 21.73 6.76
C ASN A 100 -24.76 21.58 8.16
N ARG A 101 -24.28 20.38 8.54
CA ARG A 101 -23.66 20.12 9.85
C ARG A 101 -22.14 20.09 9.77
N PHE A 102 -21.57 19.17 8.99
CA PHE A 102 -20.10 19.01 8.88
C PHE A 102 -19.46 20.14 8.06
N LYS A 103 -20.18 20.69 7.06
CA LYS A 103 -19.75 21.82 6.23
C LYS A 103 -18.33 21.65 5.64
N PRO A 104 -18.04 20.52 4.97
CA PRO A 104 -16.71 20.34 4.38
C PRO A 104 -16.46 21.42 3.33
N SER A 105 -15.24 21.95 3.36
CA SER A 105 -14.77 22.97 2.42
C SER A 105 -14.59 22.42 0.99
N PHE A 106 -14.65 21.10 0.82
CA PHE A 106 -14.92 20.43 -0.45
C PHE A 106 -16.38 19.95 -0.50
N THR A 107 -17.16 20.47 -1.46
CA THR A 107 -18.61 20.23 -1.57
C THR A 107 -19.00 19.24 -2.67
N SER A 108 -17.99 18.65 -3.33
CA SER A 108 -18.08 17.68 -4.42
C SER A 108 -16.80 16.83 -4.50
N TYR A 109 -16.85 15.67 -5.16
CA TYR A 109 -15.69 14.83 -5.42
C TYR A 109 -14.57 15.60 -6.14
N HIS A 110 -14.91 16.41 -7.15
CA HIS A 110 -13.95 17.22 -7.90
C HIS A 110 -13.27 18.29 -7.02
N THR A 111 -13.97 18.88 -6.05
CA THR A 111 -13.33 19.82 -5.10
C THR A 111 -12.49 19.11 -4.05
N SER A 112 -12.86 17.87 -3.67
CA SER A 112 -12.02 17.00 -2.83
C SER A 112 -10.72 16.64 -3.54
N GLN A 113 -10.80 16.14 -4.79
CA GLN A 113 -9.63 15.81 -5.59
C GLN A 113 -8.72 17.03 -5.84
N LYS A 114 -9.29 18.23 -6.02
CA LYS A 114 -8.52 19.49 -6.10
C LYS A 114 -7.83 19.91 -4.80
N LYS A 115 -8.21 19.35 -3.64
CA LYS A 115 -7.45 19.46 -2.39
C LYS A 115 -6.43 18.34 -2.26
N ILE A 116 -6.78 17.10 -2.58
CA ILE A 116 -5.85 15.96 -2.55
C ILE A 116 -4.65 16.22 -3.48
N ASN A 117 -4.87 16.73 -4.69
CA ASN A 117 -3.82 17.07 -5.66
C ASN A 117 -2.98 18.32 -5.28
N LYS A 118 -3.24 18.96 -4.13
CA LYS A 118 -2.41 20.03 -3.56
C LYS A 118 -1.56 19.54 -2.38
N LEU A 119 -1.75 18.31 -1.91
CA LEU A 119 -0.82 17.69 -0.97
C LEU A 119 0.52 17.47 -1.70
N HIS A 120 1.62 17.67 -0.98
CA HIS A 120 2.95 17.41 -1.53
C HIS A 120 3.07 15.92 -1.91
N THR A 121 3.33 15.67 -3.19
CA THR A 121 3.57 14.33 -3.72
C THR A 121 5.05 14.05 -3.73
N GLY A 122 5.44 12.97 -3.06
CA GLY A 122 6.80 12.43 -3.08
C GLY A 122 7.27 11.86 -4.42
N ALA A 123 8.26 10.97 -4.35
CA ALA A 123 8.82 10.26 -5.50
C ALA A 123 7.71 9.70 -6.42
N GLN A 124 7.84 9.93 -7.73
CA GLN A 124 6.81 9.53 -8.68
C GLN A 124 6.72 8.01 -8.81
N TRP A 125 5.51 7.51 -9.06
CA TRP A 125 5.27 6.11 -9.40
C TRP A 125 5.53 5.88 -10.89
N GLU A 126 6.30 4.86 -11.19
CA GLU A 126 6.63 4.40 -12.54
C GLU A 126 6.12 2.96 -12.70
N CYS A 127 5.36 2.69 -13.77
CA CYS A 127 4.96 1.32 -14.12
C CYS A 127 5.91 0.77 -15.18
N LYS A 128 6.51 -0.39 -14.88
CA LYS A 128 7.40 -1.13 -15.79
C LYS A 128 6.76 -2.45 -16.15
N ILE A 129 6.57 -2.70 -17.43
CA ILE A 129 6.21 -4.03 -17.90
C ILE A 129 7.45 -4.91 -17.81
N ILE A 130 7.41 -5.95 -16.97
CA ILE A 130 8.46 -6.96 -16.87
C ILE A 130 7.94 -8.27 -17.47
N LYS A 131 8.77 -8.96 -18.25
CA LYS A 131 8.44 -10.31 -18.73
C LYS A 131 9.03 -11.34 -17.77
N THR A 132 8.16 -12.08 -17.10
CA THR A 132 8.52 -13.18 -16.19
C THR A 132 8.34 -14.50 -16.94
N THR A 133 9.42 -15.26 -17.08
CA THR A 133 9.37 -16.61 -17.69
C THR A 133 9.17 -17.65 -16.60
N GLY A 134 8.14 -18.49 -16.75
CA GLY A 134 7.84 -19.59 -15.83
C GLY A 134 8.64 -20.87 -16.12
N ASP A 135 8.30 -21.93 -15.39
CA ASP A 135 8.78 -23.31 -15.60
C ASP A 135 7.93 -24.08 -16.62
N LEU A 136 6.64 -23.73 -16.74
CA LEU A 136 5.70 -24.31 -17.70
C LEU A 136 6.09 -24.03 -19.16
N ARG A 137 5.78 -24.98 -20.03
CA ARG A 137 6.01 -24.92 -21.48
C ARG A 137 4.72 -24.97 -22.28
N ASP A 138 4.75 -24.39 -23.48
CA ASP A 138 3.65 -24.48 -24.46
C ASP A 138 3.70 -25.77 -25.31
N GLU A 139 2.82 -25.88 -26.31
CA GLU A 139 2.71 -27.05 -27.20
C GLU A 139 3.90 -27.21 -28.15
N ASP A 140 4.63 -26.12 -28.46
CA ASP A 140 5.87 -26.14 -29.25
C ASP A 140 7.11 -26.42 -28.36
N GLY A 141 6.93 -26.37 -27.03
CA GLY A 141 7.94 -26.68 -26.03
C GLY A 141 8.74 -25.46 -25.53
N GLU A 142 8.37 -24.25 -25.93
CA GLU A 142 8.98 -23.00 -25.45
C GLU A 142 8.46 -22.64 -24.05
N LEU A 143 9.25 -21.88 -23.28
CA LEU A 143 8.88 -21.51 -21.92
C LEU A 143 7.83 -20.38 -21.93
N LEU A 144 6.71 -20.61 -21.25
CA LEU A 144 5.63 -19.65 -21.12
C LEU A 144 6.12 -18.42 -20.34
N GLY A 145 5.87 -17.23 -20.88
CA GLY A 145 6.26 -15.96 -20.28
C GLY A 145 5.09 -14.99 -20.17
N GLU A 146 4.89 -14.45 -18.98
CA GLU A 146 3.82 -13.52 -18.63
C GLU A 146 4.37 -12.08 -18.54
N GLU A 147 3.65 -11.12 -19.11
CA GLU A 147 3.94 -9.69 -18.97
C GLU A 147 3.22 -9.13 -17.74
N ASN A 148 4.00 -8.69 -16.75
CA ASN A 148 3.52 -8.24 -15.44
C ASN A 148 3.76 -6.73 -15.25
N GLU A 149 2.80 -6.03 -14.64
CA GLU A 149 2.94 -4.61 -14.25
C GLU A 149 3.71 -4.46 -12.93
N LEU A 150 4.99 -4.09 -13.00
CA LEU A 150 5.81 -3.73 -11.85
C LEU A 150 5.71 -2.22 -11.56
N TRP A 151 4.91 -1.86 -10.56
CA TRP A 151 4.79 -0.50 -10.05
C TRP A 151 5.89 -0.19 -9.01
N VAL A 152 6.78 0.75 -9.33
CA VAL A 152 7.94 1.12 -8.52
C VAL A 152 8.08 2.64 -8.36
N ARG A 153 8.97 3.05 -7.46
CA ARG A 153 9.47 4.42 -7.31
C ARG A 153 10.98 4.40 -7.46
N ASP A 154 11.59 5.52 -7.84
CA ASP A 154 13.04 5.67 -7.73
C ASP A 154 13.46 5.63 -6.25
N PRO A 155 14.36 4.72 -5.83
CA PRO A 155 14.78 4.60 -4.43
C PRO A 155 15.63 5.79 -3.96
N VAL A 156 16.37 6.46 -4.85
CA VAL A 156 17.17 7.65 -4.54
C VAL A 156 16.24 8.83 -4.27
N GLU A 157 15.20 9.02 -5.10
CA GLU A 157 14.17 10.03 -4.84
C GLU A 157 13.41 9.76 -3.53
N CYS A 158 13.08 8.49 -3.23
CA CYS A 158 12.46 8.11 -1.95
C CYS A 158 13.36 8.44 -0.75
N ILE A 159 14.68 8.18 -0.85
CA ILE A 159 15.63 8.49 0.22
C ILE A 159 15.78 10.01 0.39
N ARG A 160 15.82 10.78 -0.71
CA ARG A 160 15.84 12.25 -0.67
C ARG A 160 14.59 12.84 -0.02
N GLU A 161 13.41 12.34 -0.40
CA GLU A 161 12.13 12.73 0.20
C GLU A 161 12.13 12.54 1.73
N LEU A 162 12.69 11.42 2.20
CA LEU A 162 12.73 11.07 3.62
C LEU A 162 13.82 11.80 4.42
N MET A 163 15.01 11.99 3.86
CA MET A 163 16.19 12.46 4.61
C MET A 163 16.61 13.90 4.31
N GLY A 164 16.23 14.45 3.16
CA GLY A 164 16.65 15.79 2.70
C GLY A 164 18.12 15.85 2.26
N ASN A 165 18.38 15.66 0.96
CA ASN A 165 19.73 15.69 0.36
C ASN A 165 19.73 15.89 -1.17
#